data_AF-A0A3A8H5W3-F1
#
_entry.id   AF-A0A3A8H5W3-F1
#
_cell.length_a   1.000
_cell.length_b   1.000
_cell.length_c   1.000
_cell.angle_alpha   90.00
_cell.angle_beta   90.00
_cell.angle_gamma   90.00
#
_symmetry.space_group_name_H-M   'P 1'
#
loop_
_entity.id
_entity.type
_entity.pdbx_description
1 polymer ?
#
loop_
_entity_poly.entity_id
_entity_poly.type
_entity_poly.pdbx_seq_one_letter_code
_entity_poly.pdbx_strand_id
1 'polypeptide(L)'
;MEEISPYTLSDPDYFETLGRFPVSEQYASLLKQLLPSDWTASRFDVFLQAKSERTVLQPQGFKIHISSPVAEAETILRRVVPECARREVMFKIVAAPMLLRFQNSKRYSRGGSGKFITIYPKDEQTFRDLIEALHQATQGLVGPYVLSDKRYRDSKVVFYRYGGFQRMYNLRIDGMRDLMVRKPDGAWVNDLRLPYFELPDWVQDPFETPEEADAKEESGLLNNRYAVQEALAFTNTGGVYKALDQRTGHLVALKEARPHTETWLGAERTVDATLALRQEYDILRRLEGLPCVPQPVELFEEWEHSFLAVSFFEGIPLAKLRAQDDFIIMTYMEDAARVVRFCVEWRDIALRLFDALAAIHDRGVLVGDLSPGNVLIHRPTGALGFIDFEGALIRGGHSPFSAQWFNPGFRRPERRTARSLEPEDDYYAAGMLLYNLICPVQNLFELDKSHPLFRFLDHFIEAGLPPQTRTLIQLLVEGRFDDARQFALAWNPAA
;
A
#
# COMPACT_ATOMS: atom_id res chain seq x y z
N MET A 1 -8.56 -8.82 -3.45
CA MET A 1 -9.23 -7.78 -2.64
C MET A 1 -8.72 -6.38 -2.97
N GLU A 2 -7.43 -6.18 -3.27
CA GLU A 2 -6.87 -4.86 -3.62
C GLU A 2 -7.55 -4.20 -4.83
N GLU A 3 -7.90 -4.97 -5.87
CA GLU A 3 -8.64 -4.46 -7.04
C GLU A 3 -10.11 -4.13 -6.75
N ILE A 4 -10.68 -4.68 -5.66
CA ILE A 4 -12.11 -4.54 -5.34
C ILE A 4 -12.36 -3.37 -4.37
N SER A 5 -11.37 -3.03 -3.54
CA SER A 5 -11.43 -1.94 -2.55
C SER A 5 -11.89 -0.57 -3.11
N PRO A 6 -11.51 -0.14 -4.34
CA PRO A 6 -12.04 1.08 -4.93
C PRO A 6 -13.56 1.06 -5.12
N TYR A 7 -14.13 -0.12 -5.41
CA TYR A 7 -15.53 -0.28 -5.76
C TYR A 7 -16.45 -0.34 -4.54
N THR A 8 -15.88 -0.55 -3.34
CA THR A 8 -16.62 -0.56 -2.07
C THR A 8 -16.51 0.77 -1.33
N LEU A 9 -15.81 1.76 -1.88
CA LEU A 9 -15.69 3.10 -1.27
C LEU A 9 -16.86 4.02 -1.64
N SER A 10 -17.48 3.79 -2.79
CA SER A 10 -18.52 4.66 -3.35
C SER A 10 -19.90 4.39 -2.75
N ASP A 11 -20.19 3.13 -2.43
CA ASP A 11 -21.47 2.67 -1.91
C ASP A 11 -21.21 1.52 -0.92
N PRO A 12 -21.91 1.48 0.23
CA PRO A 12 -21.71 0.45 1.26
C PRO A 12 -22.21 -0.94 0.84
N ASP A 13 -23.18 -1.02 -0.08
CA ASP A 13 -23.92 -2.24 -0.41
C ASP A 13 -23.64 -2.72 -1.85
N TYR A 14 -23.20 -1.83 -2.75
CA TYR A 14 -22.99 -2.15 -4.16
C TYR A 14 -21.57 -1.84 -4.66
N PHE A 15 -21.08 -2.65 -5.61
CA PHE A 15 -19.84 -2.33 -6.33
C PHE A 15 -20.07 -1.14 -7.26
N GLU A 16 -19.51 0.01 -6.89
CA GLU A 16 -19.67 1.24 -7.62
C GLU A 16 -18.35 1.94 -7.93
N THR A 17 -18.25 2.48 -9.14
CA THR A 17 -17.02 3.18 -9.56
C THR A 17 -16.78 4.43 -8.70
N LEU A 18 -15.51 4.73 -8.39
CA LEU A 18 -15.13 5.95 -7.67
C LEU A 18 -15.66 7.24 -8.33
N GLY A 19 -15.96 7.18 -9.64
CA GLY A 19 -16.62 8.24 -10.39
C GLY A 19 -18.04 8.58 -9.92
N ARG A 20 -18.64 7.82 -8.99
CA ARG A 20 -19.89 8.17 -8.29
C ARG A 20 -19.69 8.74 -6.89
N PHE A 21 -18.50 8.61 -6.29
CA PHE A 21 -18.21 9.08 -4.93
C PHE A 21 -18.55 10.58 -4.75
N PRO A 22 -19.29 11.03 -3.73
CA PRO A 22 -19.74 12.42 -3.62
C PRO A 22 -18.62 13.47 -3.74
N VAL A 23 -18.91 14.55 -4.45
CA VAL A 23 -18.01 15.71 -4.52
C VAL A 23 -18.00 16.41 -3.17
N SER A 24 -16.82 16.86 -2.72
CA SER A 24 -16.70 17.66 -1.50
C SER A 24 -17.32 19.05 -1.69
N GLU A 25 -18.32 19.38 -0.86
CA GLU A 25 -18.90 20.74 -0.80
C GLU A 25 -17.85 21.79 -0.46
N GLN A 26 -16.86 21.41 0.36
CA GLN A 26 -15.74 22.28 0.74
C GLN A 26 -14.89 22.65 -0.48
N TYR A 27 -14.46 21.67 -1.29
CA TYR A 27 -13.67 21.93 -2.49
C TYR A 27 -14.50 22.68 -3.55
N ALA A 28 -15.76 22.31 -3.75
CA ALA A 28 -16.65 22.99 -4.69
C ALA A 28 -16.87 24.46 -4.31
N SER A 29 -17.14 24.74 -3.03
CA SER A 29 -17.33 26.10 -2.51
C SER A 29 -16.06 26.93 -2.63
N LEU A 30 -14.90 26.35 -2.32
CA LEU A 30 -13.61 27.03 -2.45
C LEU A 30 -13.29 27.36 -3.91
N LEU A 31 -13.52 26.43 -4.85
CA LEU A 31 -13.38 26.72 -6.28
C LEU A 31 -14.30 27.86 -6.72
N LYS A 32 -15.57 27.86 -6.28
CA LYS A 32 -16.52 28.94 -6.60
C LYS A 32 -16.07 30.32 -6.06
N GLN A 33 -15.36 30.36 -4.94
CA GLN A 33 -14.81 31.59 -4.38
C GLN A 33 -13.57 32.08 -5.13
N LEU A 34 -12.72 31.16 -5.59
CA LEU A 34 -11.44 31.49 -6.21
C LEU A 34 -11.54 31.74 -7.73
N LEU A 35 -12.56 31.18 -8.39
CA LEU A 35 -12.76 31.29 -9.82
C LEU A 35 -13.60 32.52 -10.20
N PRO A 36 -13.29 33.18 -11.32
CA PRO A 36 -14.15 34.23 -11.88
C PRO A 36 -15.56 33.72 -12.23
N SER A 37 -16.53 34.63 -12.35
CA SER A 37 -17.94 34.28 -12.54
C SER A 37 -18.26 33.57 -13.86
N ASP A 38 -17.41 33.72 -14.88
CA ASP A 38 -17.54 33.06 -16.18
C ASP A 38 -16.93 31.65 -16.23
N TRP A 39 -16.32 31.20 -15.13
CA TRP A 39 -15.80 29.85 -15.00
C TRP A 39 -16.87 28.89 -14.47
N THR A 40 -16.78 27.66 -14.93
CA THR A 40 -17.61 26.56 -14.48
C THR A 40 -16.74 25.47 -13.88
N ALA A 41 -17.19 24.89 -12.76
CA ALA A 41 -16.61 23.68 -12.18
C ALA A 41 -17.65 22.57 -12.23
N SER A 42 -17.35 21.49 -12.96
CA SER A 42 -18.27 20.35 -13.13
C SER A 42 -17.57 19.03 -12.86
N ARG A 43 -18.36 18.03 -12.47
CA ARG A 43 -17.84 16.69 -12.18
C ARG A 43 -17.35 16.02 -13.47
N PHE A 44 -16.17 15.40 -13.38
CA PHE A 44 -15.63 14.51 -14.38
C PHE A 44 -14.96 13.32 -13.68
N ASP A 45 -15.66 12.19 -13.62
CA ASP A 45 -15.17 10.97 -12.96
C ASP A 45 -14.87 11.25 -11.46
N VAL A 46 -13.68 10.92 -10.96
CA VAL A 46 -13.17 11.24 -9.61
C VAL A 46 -12.69 12.70 -9.45
N PHE A 47 -12.87 13.54 -10.47
CA PHE A 47 -12.35 14.91 -10.51
C PHE A 47 -13.46 15.96 -10.57
N LEU A 48 -13.14 17.18 -10.14
CA LEU A 48 -13.82 18.42 -10.52
C LEU A 48 -12.99 19.11 -11.59
N GLN A 49 -13.59 19.32 -12.76
CA GLN A 49 -12.97 20.01 -13.89
C GLN A 49 -13.41 21.47 -13.89
N ALA A 50 -12.45 22.39 -13.91
CA ALA A 50 -12.68 23.83 -13.98
C ALA A 50 -12.24 24.38 -15.35
N LYS A 51 -13.16 25.09 -16.02
CA LYS A 51 -12.94 25.70 -17.33
C LYS A 51 -13.86 26.90 -17.58
N SER A 52 -13.49 27.72 -18.56
CA SER A 52 -14.30 28.82 -19.12
C SER A 52 -14.40 28.68 -20.64
N GLU A 53 -15.31 29.41 -21.28
CA GLU A 53 -15.41 29.43 -22.76
C GLU A 53 -14.12 29.86 -23.46
N ARG A 54 -13.27 30.62 -22.77
CA ARG A 54 -11.97 31.10 -23.26
C ARG A 54 -10.84 30.06 -23.18
N THR A 55 -11.05 28.96 -22.46
CA THR A 55 -10.02 27.93 -22.29
C THR A 55 -9.94 27.02 -23.52
N VAL A 56 -8.72 26.68 -23.93
CA VAL A 56 -8.46 25.80 -25.08
C VAL A 56 -7.78 24.51 -24.60
N LEU A 57 -8.36 23.36 -24.95
CA LEU A 57 -7.81 22.04 -24.59
C LEU A 57 -7.24 21.35 -25.83
N GLN A 58 -5.90 21.28 -25.91
CA GLN A 58 -5.23 20.49 -26.95
C GLN A 58 -5.48 18.98 -26.77
N PRO A 59 -5.29 18.14 -27.81
CA PRO A 59 -5.36 16.68 -27.67
C PRO A 59 -4.25 16.11 -26.78
N GLN A 60 -3.06 16.73 -26.81
CA GLN A 60 -1.86 16.30 -26.11
C GLN A 60 -0.88 17.47 -25.91
N GLY A 61 0.06 17.32 -24.98
CA GLY A 61 1.10 18.31 -24.70
C GLY A 61 1.75 18.09 -23.34
N PHE A 62 2.50 19.09 -22.88
CA PHE A 62 2.95 19.14 -21.49
C PHE A 62 1.80 19.53 -20.56
N LYS A 63 1.56 18.71 -19.55
CA LYS A 63 0.62 18.98 -18.46
C LYS A 63 1.38 19.12 -17.16
N ILE A 64 0.89 20.01 -16.30
CA ILE A 64 1.47 20.27 -14.97
C ILE A 64 0.62 19.51 -13.95
N HIS A 65 1.27 18.83 -13.03
CA HIS A 65 0.64 18.19 -11.89
C HIS A 65 1.11 18.86 -10.61
N ILE A 66 0.17 19.18 -9.74
CA ILE A 66 0.47 19.66 -8.39
C ILE A 66 0.19 18.54 -7.41
N SER A 67 1.20 18.15 -6.63
CA SER A 67 1.04 17.14 -5.60
C SER A 67 0.49 17.73 -4.31
N SER A 68 -0.26 16.97 -3.52
CA SER A 68 -0.74 17.44 -2.21
C SER A 68 -0.91 16.29 -1.21
N PRO A 69 -0.48 16.46 0.05
CA PRO A 69 -1.09 15.73 1.16
C PRO A 69 -2.51 16.27 1.38
N VAL A 70 -3.37 15.50 2.05
CA VAL A 70 -4.77 15.91 2.28
C VAL A 70 -4.87 17.19 3.11
N ALA A 71 -3.98 17.36 4.10
CA ALA A 71 -3.97 18.51 5.00
C ALA A 71 -3.67 19.84 4.32
N GLU A 72 -2.84 19.85 3.25
CA GLU A 72 -2.45 21.07 2.54
C GLU A 72 -3.33 21.39 1.32
N ALA A 73 -4.31 20.54 1.01
CA ALA A 73 -5.08 20.62 -0.23
C ALA A 73 -5.77 21.98 -0.42
N GLU A 74 -6.36 22.55 0.63
CA GLU A 74 -7.01 23.86 0.56
C GLU A 74 -6.01 25.00 0.35
N THR A 75 -4.87 24.96 1.04
CA THR A 75 -3.79 25.93 0.86
C THR A 75 -3.30 25.91 -0.59
N ILE A 76 -3.07 24.71 -1.15
CA ILE A 76 -2.68 24.54 -2.55
C ILE A 76 -3.74 25.10 -3.49
N LEU A 77 -5.03 24.83 -3.28
CA LEU A 77 -6.10 25.40 -4.11
C LEU A 77 -6.07 26.93 -4.11
N ARG A 78 -5.94 27.55 -2.93
CA ARG A 78 -5.89 29.02 -2.79
C ARG A 78 -4.72 29.66 -3.53
N ARG A 79 -3.61 28.94 -3.69
CA ARG A 79 -2.41 29.46 -4.38
C ARG A 79 -2.36 29.11 -5.87
N VAL A 80 -2.86 27.96 -6.28
CA VAL A 80 -2.78 27.45 -7.67
C VAL A 80 -3.93 27.97 -8.53
N VAL A 81 -5.16 27.97 -8.02
CA VAL A 81 -6.35 28.29 -8.81
C VAL A 81 -6.30 29.71 -9.41
N PRO A 82 -5.90 30.77 -8.69
CA PRO A 82 -5.78 32.10 -9.27
C PRO A 82 -4.79 32.18 -10.44
N GLU A 83 -3.67 31.46 -10.37
CA GLU A 83 -2.65 31.46 -11.43
C GLU A 83 -3.15 30.78 -12.72
N CYS A 84 -3.95 29.72 -12.58
CA CYS A 84 -4.62 29.06 -13.71
C CYS A 84 -5.71 29.97 -14.32
N ALA A 85 -6.54 30.58 -13.46
CA ALA A 85 -7.64 31.43 -13.90
C ALA A 85 -7.15 32.66 -14.67
N ARG A 86 -6.11 33.34 -14.14
CA ARG A 86 -5.51 34.53 -14.76
C ARG A 86 -4.93 34.27 -16.15
N ARG A 87 -4.50 33.04 -16.43
CA ARG A 87 -3.93 32.62 -17.73
C ARG A 87 -4.91 31.86 -18.61
N GLU A 88 -6.18 31.76 -18.20
CA GLU A 88 -7.23 31.05 -18.95
C GLU A 88 -6.87 29.57 -19.24
N VAL A 89 -6.21 28.91 -18.27
CA VAL A 89 -5.75 27.53 -18.39
C VAL A 89 -6.69 26.57 -17.67
N MET A 90 -7.27 25.64 -18.41
CA MET A 90 -8.13 24.60 -17.89
C MET A 90 -7.38 23.68 -16.91
N PHE A 91 -8.04 23.27 -15.85
CA PHE A 91 -7.49 22.31 -14.89
C PHE A 91 -8.57 21.41 -14.31
N LYS A 92 -8.14 20.37 -13.60
CA LYS A 92 -9.01 19.54 -12.78
C LYS A 92 -8.36 19.24 -11.44
N ILE A 93 -9.18 19.04 -10.42
CA ILE A 93 -8.75 18.67 -9.07
C ILE A 93 -9.40 17.36 -8.65
N VAL A 94 -8.78 16.61 -7.76
CA VAL A 94 -9.44 15.44 -7.11
C VAL A 94 -10.68 15.94 -6.35
N ALA A 95 -11.82 15.29 -6.54
CA ALA A 95 -13.11 15.85 -6.17
C ALA A 95 -13.40 15.87 -4.65
N ALA A 96 -12.67 15.11 -3.84
CA ALA A 96 -12.89 15.03 -2.41
C ALA A 96 -11.63 14.65 -1.61
N PRO A 97 -11.49 15.09 -0.34
CA PRO A 97 -10.39 14.70 0.54
C PRO A 97 -10.20 13.19 0.69
N MET A 98 -11.30 12.42 0.76
CA MET A 98 -11.24 10.96 0.84
C MET A 98 -10.66 10.31 -0.42
N LEU A 99 -10.98 10.84 -1.60
CA LEU A 99 -10.41 10.37 -2.86
C LEU A 99 -8.91 10.71 -2.95
N LEU A 100 -8.50 11.89 -2.47
CA LEU A 100 -7.09 12.27 -2.41
C LEU A 100 -6.32 11.41 -1.40
N ARG A 101 -6.92 11.09 -0.24
CA ARG A 101 -6.35 10.14 0.73
C ARG A 101 -6.15 8.77 0.08
N PHE A 102 -7.18 8.26 -0.59
CA PHE A 102 -7.11 6.99 -1.29
C PHE A 102 -6.01 6.99 -2.36
N GLN A 103 -5.88 8.07 -3.13
CA GLN A 103 -4.84 8.23 -4.15
C GLN A 103 -3.41 8.25 -3.58
N ASN A 104 -3.24 8.70 -2.34
CA ASN A 104 -1.96 8.71 -1.63
C ASN A 104 -1.73 7.44 -0.79
N SER A 105 -2.68 6.50 -0.74
CA SER A 105 -2.59 5.27 0.06
C SER A 105 -1.71 4.19 -0.58
N LYS A 106 -1.34 3.17 0.20
CA LYS A 106 -0.52 2.01 -0.24
C LYS A 106 -1.11 1.29 -1.46
N ARG A 107 -2.44 1.31 -1.59
CA ARG A 107 -3.23 0.53 -2.57
C ARG A 107 -3.44 1.22 -3.92
N TYR A 108 -3.04 2.48 -4.07
CA TYR A 108 -3.25 3.20 -5.33
C TYR A 108 -2.13 2.93 -6.34
N SER A 109 -2.40 3.12 -7.63
CA SER A 109 -1.38 2.99 -8.66
C SER A 109 -0.26 4.03 -8.49
N ARG A 110 1.01 3.57 -8.57
CA ARG A 110 2.19 4.43 -8.43
C ARG A 110 2.23 5.59 -9.43
N GLY A 111 1.82 5.35 -10.69
CA GLY A 111 1.82 6.37 -11.74
C GLY A 111 0.72 7.44 -11.59
N GLY A 112 -0.29 7.19 -10.76
CA GLY A 112 -1.36 8.13 -10.47
C GLY A 112 -1.19 8.87 -9.14
N SER A 113 -0.37 8.36 -8.22
CA SER A 113 -0.31 8.87 -6.86
C SER A 113 0.24 10.30 -6.75
N GLY A 114 -0.17 11.00 -5.69
CA GLY A 114 0.24 12.36 -5.37
C GLY A 114 -0.48 13.44 -6.16
N LYS A 115 -0.94 13.16 -7.39
CA LYS A 115 -1.50 14.14 -8.34
C LYS A 115 -2.85 14.71 -7.90
N PHE A 116 -2.84 15.80 -7.14
CA PHE A 116 -4.04 16.48 -6.68
C PHE A 116 -4.68 17.37 -7.76
N ILE A 117 -3.87 18.20 -8.43
CA ILE A 117 -4.32 19.07 -9.51
C ILE A 117 -3.64 18.65 -10.81
N THR A 118 -4.39 18.58 -11.91
CA THR A 118 -3.83 18.46 -13.26
C THR A 118 -4.22 19.68 -14.08
N ILE A 119 -3.23 20.34 -14.68
CA ILE A 119 -3.38 21.61 -15.38
C ILE A 119 -2.97 21.40 -16.84
N TYR A 120 -3.73 21.99 -17.77
CA TYR A 120 -3.63 21.72 -19.21
C TYR A 120 -3.31 23.00 -20.01
N PRO A 121 -2.05 23.45 -20.05
CA PRO A 121 -1.62 24.57 -20.88
C PRO A 121 -1.95 24.38 -22.36
N LYS A 122 -2.32 25.46 -23.04
CA LYS A 122 -2.73 25.42 -24.46
C LYS A 122 -1.57 25.30 -25.45
N ASP A 123 -0.37 25.71 -25.04
CA ASP A 123 0.87 25.73 -25.81
C ASP A 123 2.09 25.72 -24.87
N GLU A 124 3.28 25.58 -25.44
CA GLU A 124 4.54 25.49 -24.68
C GLU A 124 4.90 26.81 -23.97
N GLN A 125 4.60 27.95 -24.58
CA GLN A 125 4.86 29.26 -23.95
C GLN A 125 4.02 29.43 -22.68
N THR A 126 2.72 29.14 -22.76
CA THR A 126 1.81 29.15 -21.61
C THR A 126 2.26 28.16 -20.54
N PHE A 127 2.76 26.99 -20.94
CA PHE A 127 3.32 26.00 -20.02
C PHE A 127 4.52 26.56 -19.25
N ARG A 128 5.50 27.16 -19.95
CA ARG A 128 6.71 27.75 -19.35
C ARG A 128 6.37 28.89 -18.37
N ASP A 129 5.48 29.79 -18.77
CA ASP A 129 5.09 30.94 -17.94
C ASP A 129 4.25 30.54 -16.71
N LEU A 130 3.42 29.50 -16.85
CA LEU A 130 2.57 29.03 -15.78
C LEU A 130 3.35 28.17 -14.78
N ILE A 131 4.22 27.26 -15.22
CA ILE A 131 4.95 26.38 -14.29
C ILE A 131 5.89 27.18 -13.37
N GLU A 132 6.53 28.24 -13.89
CA GLU A 132 7.33 29.17 -13.08
C GLU A 132 6.45 29.87 -12.03
N ALA A 133 5.31 30.41 -12.43
CA ALA A 133 4.42 31.11 -11.50
C ALA A 133 3.85 30.18 -10.41
N LEU A 134 3.54 28.92 -10.78
CA LEU A 134 3.11 27.91 -9.83
C LEU A 134 4.23 27.52 -8.87
N HIS A 135 5.46 27.42 -9.36
CA HIS A 135 6.64 27.18 -8.51
C HIS A 135 6.80 28.29 -7.46
N GLN A 136 6.69 29.56 -7.86
CA GLN A 136 6.75 30.68 -6.92
C GLN A 136 5.56 30.70 -5.94
N ALA A 137 4.34 30.47 -6.44
CA ALA A 137 3.14 30.49 -5.61
C ALA A 137 3.14 29.38 -4.56
N THR A 138 3.73 28.23 -4.86
CA THR A 138 3.71 27.04 -3.99
C THR A 138 4.94 26.90 -3.09
N GLN A 139 5.78 27.93 -2.99
CA GLN A 139 6.92 27.95 -2.08
C GLN A 139 6.53 27.63 -0.63
N GLY A 140 7.35 26.80 0.02
CA GLY A 140 7.14 26.32 1.39
C GLY A 140 6.11 25.20 1.55
N LEU A 141 5.42 24.78 0.48
CA LEU A 141 4.51 23.63 0.51
C LEU A 141 5.25 22.36 0.13
N VAL A 142 4.89 21.24 0.76
CA VAL A 142 5.52 19.93 0.54
C VAL A 142 4.44 18.88 0.31
N GLY A 143 4.69 17.96 -0.62
CA GLY A 143 3.78 16.87 -0.90
C GLY A 143 4.47 15.60 -1.39
N PRO A 144 3.68 14.54 -1.64
CA PRO A 144 4.22 13.27 -2.11
C PRO A 144 4.87 13.43 -3.48
N TYR A 145 6.06 12.86 -3.66
CA TYR A 145 6.74 12.87 -4.95
C TYR A 145 5.90 12.19 -6.04
N VAL A 146 5.85 12.76 -7.24
CA VAL A 146 5.11 12.15 -8.36
C VAL A 146 6.08 11.37 -9.24
N LEU A 147 6.13 10.04 -9.05
CA LEU A 147 7.12 9.16 -9.71
C LEU A 147 7.12 9.25 -11.24
N SER A 148 5.94 9.34 -11.85
CA SER A 148 5.76 9.35 -13.30
C SER A 148 6.01 10.70 -13.99
N ASP A 149 6.45 11.71 -13.25
CA ASP A 149 6.57 13.09 -13.73
C ASP A 149 7.93 13.67 -13.34
N LYS A 150 8.45 14.63 -14.11
CA LYS A 150 9.67 15.35 -13.76
C LYS A 150 9.34 16.47 -12.81
N ARG A 151 10.11 16.59 -11.72
CA ARG A 151 10.03 17.71 -10.79
C ARG A 151 10.50 18.98 -11.50
N TYR A 152 9.77 20.08 -11.31
CA TYR A 152 10.24 21.38 -11.76
C TYR A 152 11.21 21.99 -10.75
N ARG A 153 12.50 22.03 -11.11
CA ARG A 153 13.60 22.53 -10.27
C ARG A 153 13.60 21.87 -8.87
N ASP A 154 13.69 22.67 -7.83
CA ASP A 154 13.68 22.29 -6.42
C ASP A 154 12.25 22.24 -5.82
N SER A 155 11.19 22.40 -6.63
CA SER A 155 9.82 22.36 -6.14
C SER A 155 9.48 21.06 -5.43
N LYS A 156 8.80 21.14 -4.29
CA LYS A 156 8.30 19.97 -3.57
C LYS A 156 6.87 19.59 -3.93
N VAL A 157 6.22 20.33 -4.83
CA VAL A 157 4.84 20.03 -5.25
C VAL A 157 4.56 20.19 -6.75
N VAL A 158 5.42 20.84 -7.54
CA VAL A 158 5.19 21.08 -8.97
C VAL A 158 5.94 20.08 -9.84
N PHE A 159 5.19 19.35 -10.65
CA PHE A 159 5.69 18.32 -11.56
C PHE A 159 5.10 18.48 -12.95
N TYR A 160 5.76 17.91 -13.97
CA TYR A 160 5.25 17.93 -15.33
C TYR A 160 5.54 16.62 -16.08
N ARG A 161 4.68 16.31 -17.05
CA ARG A 161 4.93 15.25 -18.03
C ARG A 161 4.27 15.55 -19.37
N TYR A 162 4.80 14.97 -20.42
CA TYR A 162 4.14 14.95 -21.72
C TYR A 162 3.08 13.84 -21.77
N GLY A 163 1.97 14.08 -22.46
CA GLY A 163 1.02 13.02 -22.78
C GLY A 163 -0.34 13.52 -23.26
N GLY A 164 -1.28 12.59 -23.44
CA GLY A 164 -2.65 12.91 -23.84
C GLY A 164 -3.37 13.76 -22.80
N PHE A 165 -4.02 14.82 -23.25
CA PHE A 165 -4.98 15.62 -22.47
C PHE A 165 -6.37 15.00 -22.58
N GLN A 166 -6.71 14.56 -23.80
CA GLN A 166 -7.92 13.82 -24.09
C GLN A 166 -7.66 12.31 -24.02
N ARG A 167 -8.69 11.58 -23.61
CA ARG A 167 -8.68 10.12 -23.53
C ARG A 167 -8.81 9.52 -24.94
N MET A 168 -7.70 9.49 -25.67
CA MET A 168 -7.60 8.86 -27.01
C MET A 168 -7.24 7.39 -26.80
N TYR A 169 -8.05 6.47 -27.33
CA TYR A 169 -7.85 5.04 -27.11
C TYR A 169 -7.76 4.25 -28.41
N ASN A 170 -6.92 3.23 -28.40
CA ASN A 170 -7.02 2.09 -29.31
C ASN A 170 -7.74 0.95 -28.59
N LEU A 171 -8.83 0.44 -29.17
CA LEU A 171 -9.55 -0.71 -28.61
C LEU A 171 -8.88 -2.00 -29.11
N ARG A 172 -8.36 -2.78 -28.18
CA ARG A 172 -7.80 -4.09 -28.46
C ARG A 172 -8.89 -5.12 -28.71
N ILE A 173 -8.50 -6.22 -29.37
CA ILE A 173 -9.39 -7.37 -29.63
C ILE A 173 -9.90 -8.06 -28.35
N ASP A 174 -9.18 -7.92 -27.23
CA ASP A 174 -9.55 -8.44 -25.91
C ASP A 174 -10.49 -7.49 -25.13
N GLY A 175 -10.88 -6.36 -25.73
CA GLY A 175 -11.73 -5.34 -25.11
C GLY A 175 -10.97 -4.30 -24.26
N MET A 176 -9.66 -4.47 -24.07
CA MET A 176 -8.84 -3.49 -23.35
C MET A 176 -8.61 -2.22 -24.19
N ARG A 177 -8.37 -1.10 -23.51
CA ARG A 177 -8.17 0.21 -24.15
C ARG A 177 -6.77 0.73 -23.87
N ASP A 178 -5.95 0.79 -24.91
CA ASP A 178 -4.63 1.42 -24.83
C ASP A 178 -4.78 2.93 -25.00
N LEU A 179 -4.24 3.72 -24.07
CA LEU A 179 -4.18 5.17 -24.23
C LEU A 179 -3.14 5.54 -25.28
N MET A 180 -3.47 6.48 -26.14
CA MET A 180 -2.64 6.84 -27.29
C MET A 180 -2.24 8.32 -27.28
N VAL A 181 -1.09 8.63 -27.87
CA VAL A 181 -0.67 9.97 -28.31
C VAL A 181 -0.28 9.91 -29.78
N ARG A 182 -0.31 11.05 -30.45
CA ARG A 182 -0.01 11.19 -31.87
C ARG A 182 1.38 11.78 -32.07
N LYS A 183 2.18 11.15 -32.92
CA LYS A 183 3.47 11.66 -33.38
C LYS A 183 3.29 12.85 -34.35
N PRO A 184 4.34 13.65 -34.59
CA PRO A 184 4.31 14.73 -35.59
C PRO A 184 3.99 14.23 -37.01
N ASP A 185 4.40 13.02 -37.35
CA ASP A 185 4.08 12.34 -38.62
C ASP A 185 2.62 11.82 -38.71
N GLY A 186 1.87 11.95 -37.62
CA GLY A 186 0.48 11.54 -37.51
C GLY A 186 0.26 10.11 -37.00
N ALA A 187 1.31 9.31 -36.78
CA ALA A 187 1.21 7.95 -36.28
C ALA A 187 0.78 7.90 -34.81
N TRP A 188 0.07 6.84 -34.42
CA TRP A 188 -0.36 6.62 -33.03
C TRP A 188 0.64 5.75 -32.29
N VAL A 189 0.96 6.16 -31.06
CA VAL A 189 1.77 5.35 -30.14
C VAL A 189 1.19 5.40 -28.73
N ASN A 190 1.53 4.41 -27.91
CA ASN A 190 0.98 4.28 -26.56
C ASN A 190 1.46 5.43 -25.66
N ASP A 191 0.53 6.07 -24.94
CA ASP A 191 0.81 6.94 -23.78
C ASP A 191 1.15 6.03 -22.59
N LEU A 192 2.39 5.55 -22.55
CA LEU A 192 2.87 4.73 -21.44
C LEU A 192 2.89 5.56 -20.15
N ARG A 193 2.33 4.99 -19.07
CA ARG A 193 2.23 5.65 -17.75
C ARG A 193 3.06 4.87 -16.74
N LEU A 194 4.37 4.91 -16.97
CA LEU A 194 5.34 4.21 -16.15
C LEU A 194 5.57 4.96 -14.82
N PRO A 195 5.99 4.28 -13.75
CA PRO A 195 6.29 4.91 -12.46
C PRO A 195 7.68 5.57 -12.47
N TYR A 196 8.08 6.17 -13.59
CA TYR A 196 9.27 6.99 -13.78
C TYR A 196 8.99 8.00 -14.91
N PHE A 197 9.75 9.09 -14.94
CA PHE A 197 9.64 10.08 -15.99
C PHE A 197 10.28 9.56 -17.29
N GLU A 198 9.50 9.63 -18.37
CA GLU A 198 9.96 9.31 -19.71
C GLU A 198 9.30 10.28 -20.69
N LEU A 199 10.09 10.78 -21.64
CA LEU A 199 9.60 11.57 -22.75
C LEU A 199 9.59 10.71 -24.01
N PRO A 200 8.58 10.85 -24.87
CA PRO A 200 8.64 10.22 -26.18
C PRO A 200 9.80 10.80 -27.01
N ASP A 201 10.45 9.98 -27.83
CA ASP A 201 11.68 10.33 -28.57
C ASP A 201 11.60 11.60 -29.43
N TRP A 202 10.40 12.05 -29.80
CA TRP A 202 10.19 13.26 -30.61
C TRP A 202 9.91 14.52 -29.77
N VAL A 203 9.87 14.40 -28.44
CA VAL A 203 9.60 15.49 -27.51
C VAL A 203 10.90 15.82 -26.78
N GLN A 204 11.38 17.05 -26.95
CA GLN A 204 12.49 17.57 -26.16
C GLN A 204 11.98 18.07 -24.80
N ASP A 205 12.76 17.87 -23.74
CA ASP A 205 12.44 18.45 -22.45
C ASP A 205 12.65 19.98 -22.51
N PRO A 206 11.62 20.78 -22.22
CA PRO A 206 11.73 22.24 -22.25
C PRO A 206 12.71 22.81 -21.23
N PHE A 207 13.13 22.05 -20.22
CA PHE A 207 13.99 22.52 -19.12
C PHE A 207 15.26 21.69 -18.89
N GLU A 208 15.53 20.67 -19.70
CA GLU A 208 16.74 19.86 -19.52
C GLU A 208 18.00 20.69 -19.75
N THR A 209 18.94 20.57 -18.81
CA THR A 209 20.27 21.18 -18.90
C THR A 209 21.28 20.14 -19.39
N PRO A 210 22.37 20.54 -20.07
CA PRO A 210 23.41 19.62 -20.49
C PRO A 210 24.03 18.82 -19.32
N GLU A 211 24.12 19.42 -18.13
CA GLU A 211 24.66 18.74 -16.93
C GLU A 211 23.74 17.62 -16.41
N GLU A 212 22.42 17.75 -16.55
CA GLU A 212 21.44 16.71 -16.20
C GLU A 212 21.49 15.50 -17.15
N ALA A 213 21.86 15.73 -18.42
CA ALA A 213 21.97 14.67 -19.42
C ALA A 213 23.15 13.72 -19.16
N ASP A 214 24.25 14.25 -18.60
CA ASP A 214 25.49 13.52 -18.33
C ASP A 214 25.49 12.79 -16.96
N ALA A 215 24.60 13.14 -16.03
CA ALA A 215 24.57 12.60 -14.67
C ALA A 215 23.96 11.19 -14.52
N LYS A 216 23.70 10.47 -15.62
CA LYS A 216 23.04 9.14 -15.60
C LYS A 216 24.00 7.97 -15.33
N GLU A 217 24.83 8.06 -14.29
CA GLU A 217 25.52 6.88 -13.73
C GLU A 217 25.62 7.02 -12.21
N GLU A 218 24.48 6.89 -11.52
CA GLU A 218 24.52 6.57 -10.08
C GLU A 218 25.02 5.13 -9.90
N SER A 219 25.83 4.92 -8.86
CA SER A 219 26.25 3.57 -8.47
C SER A 219 25.00 2.70 -8.29
N GLY A 220 24.97 1.50 -8.86
CA GLY A 220 23.85 0.57 -8.69
C GLY A 220 23.64 0.04 -7.26
N LEU A 221 24.28 0.65 -6.26
CA LEU A 221 24.20 0.31 -4.84
C LEU A 221 23.41 1.38 -4.07
N LEU A 222 22.42 0.95 -3.29
CA LEU A 222 21.75 1.82 -2.32
C LEU A 222 22.65 2.03 -1.10
N ASN A 223 22.70 3.26 -0.58
CA ASN A 223 23.56 3.66 0.54
C ASN A 223 25.04 3.28 0.35
N ASN A 224 25.51 3.24 -0.91
CA ASN A 224 26.84 2.74 -1.29
C ASN A 224 27.20 1.35 -0.69
N ARG A 225 26.20 0.53 -0.37
CA ARG A 225 26.38 -0.72 0.40
C ARG A 225 25.51 -1.86 -0.08
N TYR A 226 24.27 -1.60 -0.47
CA TYR A 226 23.31 -2.64 -0.74
C TYR A 226 23.11 -2.83 -2.24
N ALA A 227 23.49 -4.01 -2.74
CA ALA A 227 23.23 -4.39 -4.13
C ALA A 227 21.85 -5.03 -4.22
N VAL A 228 20.87 -4.30 -4.78
CA VAL A 228 19.51 -4.82 -4.99
C VAL A 228 19.54 -5.94 -6.02
N GLN A 229 18.99 -7.11 -5.67
CA GLN A 229 18.92 -8.28 -6.54
C GLN A 229 17.55 -8.42 -7.21
N GLU A 230 16.48 -8.23 -6.43
CA GLU A 230 15.11 -8.33 -6.90
C GLU A 230 14.17 -7.51 -6.03
N ALA A 231 13.06 -7.07 -6.62
CA ALA A 231 11.95 -6.50 -5.87
C ALA A 231 10.97 -7.61 -5.46
N LEU A 232 10.69 -7.70 -4.17
CA LEU A 232 9.78 -8.69 -3.59
C LEU A 232 8.33 -8.20 -3.62
N ALA A 233 8.13 -6.90 -3.41
CA ALA A 233 6.81 -6.26 -3.44
C ALA A 233 6.93 -4.78 -3.82
N PHE A 234 5.91 -4.24 -4.49
CA PHE A 234 5.79 -2.82 -4.76
C PHE A 234 4.43 -2.32 -4.33
N THR A 235 4.43 -1.19 -3.63
CA THR A 235 3.22 -0.44 -3.30
C THR A 235 3.44 1.03 -3.63
N ASN A 236 2.39 1.84 -3.46
CA ASN A 236 2.58 3.28 -3.59
C ASN A 236 3.42 3.87 -2.47
N THR A 237 3.41 3.32 -1.26
CA THR A 237 4.20 3.88 -0.15
C THR A 237 5.67 3.52 -0.23
N GLY A 238 6.03 2.56 -1.08
CA GLY A 238 7.41 2.10 -1.29
C GLY A 238 7.44 0.63 -1.68
N GLY A 239 8.65 0.12 -1.94
CA GLY A 239 8.93 -1.27 -2.24
C GLY A 239 9.58 -2.05 -1.10
N VAL A 240 9.56 -3.37 -1.23
CA VAL A 240 10.41 -4.28 -0.46
C VAL A 240 11.36 -4.97 -1.43
N TYR A 241 12.65 -4.92 -1.15
CA TYR A 241 13.70 -5.42 -2.04
C TYR A 241 14.56 -6.45 -1.32
N LYS A 242 14.97 -7.48 -2.03
CA LYS A 242 16.06 -8.36 -1.58
C LYS A 242 17.37 -7.77 -2.07
N ALA A 243 18.32 -7.60 -1.16
CA ALA A 243 19.63 -7.05 -1.48
C ALA A 243 20.75 -7.84 -0.81
N LEU A 244 21.93 -7.79 -1.42
CA LEU A 244 23.18 -8.27 -0.82
C LEU A 244 23.85 -7.10 -0.09
N ASP A 245 24.09 -7.25 1.20
CA ASP A 245 24.91 -6.33 1.97
C ASP A 245 26.39 -6.57 1.63
N GLN A 246 27.00 -5.66 0.88
CA GLN A 246 28.41 -5.79 0.43
C GLN A 246 29.41 -5.80 1.59
N ARG A 247 29.03 -5.31 2.76
CA ARG A 247 29.91 -5.29 3.94
C ARG A 247 29.96 -6.64 4.65
N THR A 248 28.84 -7.34 4.75
CA THR A 248 28.71 -8.59 5.52
C THR A 248 28.62 -9.83 4.65
N GLY A 249 28.28 -9.69 3.37
CA GLY A 249 28.00 -10.79 2.46
C GLY A 249 26.67 -11.50 2.71
N HIS A 250 25.84 -11.01 3.64
CA HIS A 250 24.54 -11.58 3.95
C HIS A 250 23.41 -10.91 3.16
N LEU A 251 22.33 -11.65 2.96
CA LEU A 251 21.11 -11.14 2.36
C LEU A 251 20.33 -10.29 3.37
N VAL A 252 19.79 -9.18 2.88
CA VAL A 252 18.91 -8.28 3.62
C VAL A 252 17.62 -8.04 2.85
N ALA A 253 16.54 -7.74 3.57
CA ALA A 253 15.37 -7.10 3.01
C ALA A 253 15.49 -5.58 3.24
N LEU A 254 15.34 -4.79 2.19
CA LEU A 254 15.24 -3.34 2.25
C LEU A 254 13.77 -2.95 2.11
N LYS A 255 13.21 -2.30 3.12
CA LYS A 255 11.87 -1.72 3.09
C LYS A 255 11.98 -0.22 2.81
N GLU A 256 11.35 0.25 1.74
CA GLU A 256 11.29 1.66 1.37
C GLU A 256 9.99 2.29 1.89
N ALA A 257 10.09 3.51 2.40
CA ALA A 257 8.96 4.37 2.71
C ALA A 257 9.12 5.75 2.06
N ARG A 258 8.06 6.18 1.36
CA ARG A 258 7.99 7.45 0.66
C ARG A 258 7.32 8.51 1.54
N PRO A 259 7.92 9.68 1.74
CA PRO A 259 7.33 10.74 2.57
C PRO A 259 6.00 11.21 2.01
N HIS A 260 5.11 11.65 2.89
CA HIS A 260 3.78 12.16 2.56
C HIS A 260 2.86 11.16 1.83
N THR A 261 3.19 9.87 1.86
CA THR A 261 2.31 8.78 1.44
C THR A 261 1.72 8.06 2.65
N GLU A 262 0.57 7.42 2.43
CA GLU A 262 -0.25 6.77 3.46
C GLU A 262 -0.44 7.63 4.71
N THR A 263 -0.90 8.86 4.47
CA THR A 263 -1.06 9.87 5.50
C THR A 263 -2.32 9.65 6.31
N TRP A 264 -2.17 9.54 7.63
CA TRP A 264 -3.26 9.51 8.58
C TRP A 264 -3.33 10.83 9.35
N LEU A 265 -4.53 11.32 9.58
CA LEU A 265 -4.74 12.45 10.49
C LEU A 265 -4.71 11.90 11.91
N GLY A 266 -3.59 12.04 12.61
CA GLY A 266 -3.52 11.88 14.05
C GLY A 266 -4.21 13.05 14.75
N ALA A 267 -4.45 12.93 16.07
CA ALA A 267 -5.05 14.00 16.86
C ALA A 267 -4.20 15.29 16.88
N GLU A 268 -2.88 15.16 16.73
CA GLU A 268 -1.93 16.29 16.86
C GLU A 268 -1.00 16.47 15.65
N ARG A 269 -0.81 15.45 14.79
CA ARG A 269 0.05 15.54 13.60
C ARG A 269 -0.40 14.61 12.48
N THR A 270 -0.10 14.99 11.24
CA THR A 270 -0.15 14.08 10.10
C THR A 270 0.95 13.05 10.26
N VAL A 271 0.58 11.80 10.08
CA VAL A 271 1.43 10.63 10.25
C VAL A 271 1.58 9.98 8.88
N ASP A 272 2.80 9.67 8.43
CA ASP A 272 3.05 9.09 7.10
C ASP A 272 3.86 7.79 7.15
N ALA A 273 4.11 7.21 5.98
CA ALA A 273 4.85 5.95 5.83
C ALA A 273 6.27 5.99 6.45
N THR A 274 6.95 7.14 6.46
CA THR A 274 8.32 7.23 7.00
C THR A 274 8.34 7.10 8.52
N LEU A 275 7.31 7.65 9.20
CA LEU A 275 7.13 7.47 10.63
C LEU A 275 6.76 6.02 10.97
N ALA A 276 5.94 5.36 10.15
CA ALA A 276 5.62 3.93 10.32
C ALA A 276 6.90 3.08 10.23
N LEU A 277 7.75 3.34 9.24
CA LEU A 277 9.02 2.65 9.05
C LEU A 277 9.97 2.84 10.24
N ARG A 278 10.04 4.05 10.80
CA ARG A 278 10.84 4.32 11.99
C ARG A 278 10.30 3.60 13.22
N GLN A 279 8.97 3.57 13.41
CA GLN A 279 8.35 2.81 14.51
C GLN A 279 8.62 1.32 14.37
N GLU A 280 8.56 0.77 13.16
CA GLU A 280 8.93 -0.61 12.90
C GLU A 280 10.39 -0.88 13.29
N TYR A 281 11.33 -0.01 12.90
CA TYR A 281 12.73 -0.12 13.30
C TYR A 281 12.89 -0.15 14.83
N ASP A 282 12.22 0.74 15.56
CA ASP A 282 12.29 0.80 17.02
C ASP A 282 11.73 -0.49 17.68
N ILE A 283 10.64 -1.05 17.12
CA ILE A 283 10.09 -2.34 17.56
C ILE A 283 11.10 -3.47 17.30
N LEU A 284 11.68 -3.55 16.10
CA LEU A 284 12.65 -4.59 15.75
C LEU A 284 13.89 -4.54 16.64
N ARG A 285 14.37 -3.34 17.00
CA ARG A 285 15.47 -3.18 17.97
C ARG A 285 15.13 -3.75 19.34
N ARG A 286 13.89 -3.63 19.79
CA ARG A 286 13.43 -4.21 21.05
C ARG A 286 13.35 -5.75 20.99
N LEU A 287 13.09 -6.28 19.80
CA LEU A 287 12.98 -7.72 19.51
C LEU A 287 14.30 -8.37 19.08
N GLU A 288 15.40 -7.61 19.05
CA GLU A 288 16.71 -8.09 18.63
C GLU A 288 17.13 -9.34 19.43
N GLY A 289 17.75 -10.28 18.71
CA GLY A 289 18.15 -11.60 19.21
C GLY A 289 17.08 -12.70 19.13
N LEU A 290 15.83 -12.38 18.78
CA LEU A 290 14.81 -13.40 18.53
C LEU A 290 14.95 -14.01 17.12
N PRO A 291 15.10 -15.33 16.96
CA PRO A 291 15.30 -15.96 15.64
C PRO A 291 14.05 -15.91 14.74
N CYS A 292 12.87 -15.70 15.32
CA CYS A 292 11.61 -15.55 14.60
C CYS A 292 11.37 -14.12 14.07
N VAL A 293 12.29 -13.18 14.32
CA VAL A 293 12.15 -11.76 13.97
C VAL A 293 13.32 -11.31 13.10
N PRO A 294 13.12 -10.47 12.07
CA PRO A 294 14.20 -9.93 11.26
C PRO A 294 15.07 -9.02 12.13
N GLN A 295 16.38 -9.22 12.09
CA GLN A 295 17.32 -8.40 12.84
C GLN A 295 17.45 -7.03 12.16
N PRO A 296 17.28 -5.91 12.89
CA PRO A 296 17.44 -4.58 12.32
C PRO A 296 18.91 -4.31 12.00
N VAL A 297 19.22 -3.98 10.75
CA VAL A 297 20.59 -3.66 10.32
C VAL A 297 20.82 -2.16 10.43
N GLU A 298 20.00 -1.35 9.76
CA GLU A 298 20.04 0.11 9.84
C GLU A 298 18.78 0.75 9.25
N LEU A 299 18.52 1.98 9.68
CA LEU A 299 17.54 2.89 9.10
C LEU A 299 18.30 4.07 8.51
N PHE A 300 18.11 4.36 7.22
CA PHE A 300 18.81 5.42 6.50
C PHE A 300 17.89 6.15 5.52
N GLU A 301 18.36 7.28 5.02
CA GLU A 301 17.71 8.03 3.95
C GLU A 301 18.63 7.99 2.72
N GLU A 302 18.05 7.68 1.58
CA GLU A 302 18.71 7.76 0.27
C GLU A 302 17.77 8.55 -0.63
N TRP A 303 18.32 9.58 -1.28
CA TRP A 303 17.51 10.59 -1.97
C TRP A 303 16.45 11.20 -1.02
N GLU A 304 15.15 11.15 -1.37
CA GLU A 304 14.04 11.66 -0.55
C GLU A 304 13.24 10.53 0.11
N HIS A 305 13.73 9.28 0.10
CA HIS A 305 13.04 8.12 0.66
C HIS A 305 13.76 7.60 1.91
N SER A 306 12.99 7.03 2.83
CA SER A 306 13.53 6.32 3.98
C SER A 306 13.62 4.83 3.68
N PHE A 307 14.71 4.20 4.10
CA PHE A 307 14.95 2.77 3.94
C PHE A 307 15.28 2.11 5.26
N LEU A 308 14.67 0.95 5.50
CA LEU A 308 14.97 0.08 6.63
C LEU A 308 15.56 -1.23 6.10
N ALA A 309 16.83 -1.46 6.40
CA ALA A 309 17.52 -2.71 6.14
C ALA A 309 17.34 -3.67 7.32
N VAL A 310 16.86 -4.88 7.06
CA VAL A 310 16.71 -5.96 8.04
C VAL A 310 17.28 -7.26 7.50
N SER A 311 17.67 -8.19 8.37
CA SER A 311 18.11 -9.52 7.95
C SER A 311 17.04 -10.21 7.10
N PHE A 312 17.44 -10.86 6.01
CA PHE A 312 16.50 -11.61 5.18
C PHE A 312 16.13 -12.95 5.81
N PHE A 313 14.83 -13.25 5.93
CA PHE A 313 14.35 -14.56 6.36
C PHE A 313 14.10 -15.44 5.14
N GLU A 314 14.85 -16.54 5.00
CA GLU A 314 14.65 -17.50 3.93
C GLU A 314 13.46 -18.42 4.24
N GLY A 315 12.31 -18.16 3.61
CA GLY A 315 11.12 -18.97 3.78
C GLY A 315 10.03 -18.64 2.76
N ILE A 316 8.97 -19.45 2.77
CA ILE A 316 7.76 -19.16 1.99
C ILE A 316 6.67 -18.62 2.91
N PRO A 317 5.88 -17.61 2.50
CA PRO A 317 4.72 -17.18 3.27
C PRO A 317 3.71 -18.32 3.45
N LEU A 318 3.05 -18.38 4.60
CA LEU A 318 2.00 -19.37 4.86
C LEU A 318 0.83 -19.28 3.86
N ALA A 319 0.57 -18.09 3.31
CA ALA A 319 -0.37 -17.88 2.22
C ALA A 319 -0.02 -18.67 0.95
N LYS A 320 1.28 -18.88 0.70
CA LYS A 320 1.79 -19.71 -0.41
C LYS A 320 1.83 -21.17 -0.02
N LEU A 321 2.25 -21.50 1.21
CA LEU A 321 2.25 -22.86 1.74
C LEU A 321 0.88 -23.53 1.58
N ARG A 322 -0.20 -22.87 2.02
CA ARG A 322 -1.56 -23.45 1.98
C ARG A 322 -2.04 -23.81 0.58
N ALA A 323 -1.43 -23.25 -0.46
CA ALA A 323 -1.75 -23.49 -1.86
C ALA A 323 -0.84 -24.53 -2.52
N GLN A 324 0.17 -25.06 -1.81
CA GLN A 324 1.03 -26.13 -2.33
C GLN A 324 0.30 -27.47 -2.27
N ASP A 325 0.45 -28.26 -3.33
CA ASP A 325 -0.17 -29.58 -3.46
C ASP A 325 0.17 -30.51 -2.27
N ASP A 326 1.39 -30.38 -1.76
CA ASP A 326 1.88 -31.18 -0.65
C ASP A 326 1.42 -30.70 0.74
N PHE A 327 0.71 -29.57 0.84
CA PHE A 327 0.10 -29.09 2.09
C PHE A 327 -1.43 -28.94 2.04
N ILE A 328 -2.01 -28.58 0.89
CA ILE A 328 -3.46 -28.37 0.78
C ILE A 328 -4.24 -29.62 1.18
N ILE A 329 -5.31 -29.43 1.97
CA ILE A 329 -6.14 -30.53 2.50
C ILE A 329 -7.51 -30.62 1.84
N MET A 330 -8.06 -29.50 1.37
CA MET A 330 -9.43 -29.41 0.86
C MET A 330 -9.72 -30.36 -0.32
N THR A 331 -8.72 -30.67 -1.14
CA THR A 331 -8.84 -31.56 -2.30
C THR A 331 -8.53 -33.03 -1.99
N TYR A 332 -8.13 -33.35 -0.75
CA TYR A 332 -7.55 -34.65 -0.38
C TYR A 332 -8.12 -35.22 0.93
N MET A 333 -9.32 -34.79 1.33
CA MET A 333 -9.97 -35.22 2.57
C MET A 333 -10.21 -36.74 2.65
N GLU A 334 -10.36 -37.41 1.51
CA GLU A 334 -10.59 -38.87 1.44
C GLU A 334 -9.30 -39.70 1.67
N ASP A 335 -8.12 -39.09 1.57
CA ASP A 335 -6.84 -39.76 1.83
C ASP A 335 -6.46 -39.59 3.32
N ALA A 336 -6.76 -40.62 4.13
CA ALA A 336 -6.44 -40.62 5.55
C ALA A 336 -4.95 -40.38 5.85
N ALA A 337 -4.04 -40.89 5.01
CA ALA A 337 -2.60 -40.67 5.21
C ALA A 337 -2.24 -39.20 4.93
N ARG A 338 -2.89 -38.56 3.96
CA ARG A 338 -2.77 -37.12 3.71
C ARG A 338 -3.27 -36.29 4.89
N VAL A 339 -4.44 -36.63 5.43
CA VAL A 339 -5.02 -35.94 6.59
C VAL A 339 -4.08 -36.00 7.79
N VAL A 340 -3.53 -37.18 8.09
CA VAL A 340 -2.55 -37.35 9.18
C VAL A 340 -1.30 -36.49 8.95
N ARG A 341 -0.70 -36.54 7.74
CA ARG A 341 0.47 -35.71 7.40
C ARG A 341 0.19 -34.23 7.57
N PHE A 342 -0.94 -33.76 7.05
CA PHE A 342 -1.39 -32.38 7.21
C PHE A 342 -1.52 -32.00 8.68
N CYS A 343 -2.18 -32.81 9.50
CA CYS A 343 -2.39 -32.49 10.90
C CYS A 343 -1.08 -32.47 11.70
N VAL A 344 -0.11 -33.34 11.38
CA VAL A 344 1.23 -33.31 11.98
C VAL A 344 1.95 -32.00 11.66
N GLU A 345 1.97 -31.58 10.38
CA GLU A 345 2.63 -30.34 9.96
C GLU A 345 1.90 -29.10 10.47
N TRP A 346 0.57 -29.09 10.42
CA TRP A 346 -0.28 -28.00 10.94
C TRP A 346 -0.09 -27.80 12.44
N ARG A 347 0.01 -28.89 13.22
CA ARG A 347 0.31 -28.84 14.65
C ARG A 347 1.73 -28.31 14.92
N ASP A 348 2.73 -28.73 14.13
CA ASP A 348 4.10 -28.22 14.26
C ASP A 348 4.16 -26.70 14.00
N ILE A 349 3.45 -26.23 12.97
CA ILE A 349 3.29 -24.80 12.69
C ILE A 349 2.64 -24.08 13.88
N ALA A 350 1.58 -24.64 14.46
CA ALA A 350 0.91 -24.05 15.62
C ALA A 350 1.84 -23.91 16.81
N LEU A 351 2.60 -24.96 17.16
CA LEU A 351 3.54 -24.93 18.28
C LEU A 351 4.64 -23.87 18.09
N ARG A 352 5.22 -23.79 16.90
CA ARG A 352 6.25 -22.78 16.57
C ARG A 352 5.69 -21.37 16.55
N LEU A 353 4.46 -21.20 16.08
CA LEU A 353 3.75 -19.92 16.13
C LEU A 353 3.55 -19.48 17.59
N PHE A 354 3.16 -20.40 18.49
CA PHE A 354 2.98 -20.10 19.90
C PHE A 354 4.30 -19.74 20.59
N ASP A 355 5.37 -20.50 20.35
CA ASP A 355 6.68 -20.20 20.93
C ASP A 355 7.20 -18.84 20.45
N ALA A 356 7.00 -18.50 19.17
CA ALA A 356 7.39 -17.20 18.63
C ALA A 356 6.56 -16.04 19.19
N LEU A 357 5.23 -16.20 19.30
CA LEU A 357 4.35 -15.19 19.90
C LEU A 357 4.70 -14.95 21.37
N ALA A 358 4.90 -16.02 22.15
CA ALA A 358 5.32 -15.91 23.54
C ALA A 358 6.65 -15.16 23.67
N ALA A 359 7.65 -15.47 22.84
CA ALA A 359 8.94 -14.79 22.86
C ALA A 359 8.85 -13.29 22.53
N ILE A 360 7.96 -12.90 21.60
CA ILE A 360 7.70 -11.49 21.26
C ILE A 360 6.96 -10.79 22.42
N HIS A 361 5.94 -11.43 22.98
CA HIS A 361 5.15 -10.91 24.09
C HIS A 361 5.98 -10.74 25.37
N ASP A 362 6.94 -11.62 25.63
CA ASP A 362 7.90 -11.53 26.75
C ASP A 362 8.80 -10.29 26.64
N ARG A 363 9.04 -9.78 25.44
CA ARG A 363 9.71 -8.49 25.20
C ARG A 363 8.75 -7.30 25.36
N GLY A 364 7.48 -7.53 25.68
CA GLY A 364 6.45 -6.50 25.86
C GLY A 364 5.95 -5.90 24.55
N VAL A 365 6.01 -6.65 23.44
CA VAL A 365 5.53 -6.23 22.12
C VAL A 365 4.34 -7.11 21.72
N LEU A 366 3.33 -6.50 21.09
CA LEU A 366 2.20 -7.16 20.44
C LEU A 366 2.37 -7.02 18.92
N VAL A 367 2.10 -8.08 18.17
CA VAL A 367 2.35 -8.15 16.71
C VAL A 367 1.32 -7.33 15.94
N GLY A 368 0.05 -7.42 16.29
CA GLY A 368 -1.01 -6.52 15.83
C GLY A 368 -1.52 -6.73 14.41
N ASP A 369 -0.72 -7.31 13.51
CA ASP A 369 -1.08 -7.64 12.12
C ASP A 369 -0.62 -9.05 11.70
N LEU A 370 -1.00 -10.05 12.51
CA LEU A 370 -0.70 -11.44 12.20
C LEU A 370 -1.58 -11.94 11.03
N SER A 371 -0.93 -12.33 9.93
CA SER A 371 -1.60 -12.82 8.73
C SER A 371 -0.77 -13.88 7.99
N PRO A 372 -1.39 -14.69 7.10
CA PRO A 372 -0.67 -15.70 6.33
C PRO A 372 0.39 -15.11 5.37
N GLY A 373 0.31 -13.82 5.05
CA GLY A 373 1.31 -13.11 4.25
C GLY A 373 2.54 -12.69 5.07
N ASN A 374 2.36 -12.46 6.37
CA ASN A 374 3.39 -11.90 7.26
C ASN A 374 4.16 -12.96 8.07
N VAL A 375 3.76 -14.24 7.95
CA VAL A 375 4.41 -15.39 8.60
C VAL A 375 5.00 -16.30 7.53
N LEU A 376 6.28 -16.60 7.66
CA LEU A 376 7.07 -17.43 6.75
C LEU A 376 7.46 -18.73 7.42
N ILE A 377 7.58 -19.79 6.62
CA ILE A 377 8.14 -21.07 7.02
C ILE A 377 9.33 -21.46 6.14
N HIS A 378 10.42 -21.86 6.78
CA HIS A 378 11.57 -22.47 6.11
C HIS A 378 11.35 -23.99 6.02
N ARG A 379 10.77 -24.46 4.90
CA ARG A 379 10.36 -25.86 4.68
C ARG A 379 11.40 -26.92 5.12
N PRO A 380 12.73 -26.78 4.85
CA PRO A 380 13.71 -27.79 5.25
C PRO A 380 13.88 -27.98 6.76
N THR A 381 13.67 -26.91 7.55
CA THR A 381 13.93 -26.92 9.01
C THR A 381 12.67 -26.77 9.85
N GLY A 382 11.58 -26.34 9.24
CA GLY A 382 10.35 -25.90 9.91
C GLY A 382 10.48 -24.55 10.63
N ALA A 383 11.63 -23.86 10.58
CA ALA A 383 11.78 -22.56 11.25
C ALA A 383 10.71 -21.56 10.77
N LEU A 384 10.11 -20.85 11.72
CA LEU A 384 9.02 -19.90 11.50
C LEU A 384 9.50 -18.49 11.80
N GLY A 385 9.20 -17.55 10.89
CA GLY A 385 9.63 -16.16 10.99
C GLY A 385 8.51 -15.18 10.62
N PHE A 386 8.56 -14.01 11.23
CA PHE A 386 7.66 -12.88 10.97
C PHE A 386 8.45 -11.87 10.12
N ILE A 387 7.81 -11.18 9.17
CA ILE A 387 8.52 -10.23 8.28
C ILE A 387 7.97 -8.81 8.29
N ASP A 388 6.83 -8.58 8.92
CA ASP A 388 6.17 -7.28 8.92
C ASP A 388 5.71 -6.90 10.33
N PHE A 389 6.34 -5.86 10.89
CA PHE A 389 6.07 -5.31 12.21
C PHE A 389 5.52 -3.87 12.14
N GLU A 390 5.09 -3.43 10.95
CA GLU A 390 4.51 -2.11 10.72
C GLU A 390 3.21 -1.90 11.57
N GLY A 391 2.50 -2.99 11.90
CA GLY A 391 1.32 -3.00 12.78
C GLY A 391 1.60 -3.28 14.27
N ALA A 392 2.85 -3.52 14.67
CA ALA A 392 3.21 -3.95 16.01
C ALA A 392 3.25 -2.78 17.01
N LEU A 393 3.01 -3.07 18.30
CA LEU A 393 3.02 -2.09 19.38
C LEU A 393 3.69 -2.57 20.65
N ILE A 394 4.27 -1.63 21.40
CA ILE A 394 4.63 -1.86 22.80
C ILE A 394 3.35 -1.98 23.62
N ARG A 395 3.26 -3.02 24.47
CA ARG A 395 2.12 -3.26 25.35
C ARG A 395 1.83 -2.05 26.23
N GLY A 396 0.56 -1.64 26.29
CA GLY A 396 0.12 -0.43 26.99
C GLY A 396 0.42 0.88 26.24
N GLY A 397 1.05 0.80 25.06
CA GLY A 397 1.25 1.93 24.17
C GLY A 397 0.00 2.26 23.34
N HIS A 398 -0.01 3.47 22.79
CA HIS A 398 -0.99 3.91 21.81
C HIS A 398 -0.30 4.24 20.50
N SER A 399 -0.94 3.90 19.39
CA SER A 399 -0.48 4.28 18.07
C SER A 399 -1.63 4.81 17.23
N PRO A 400 -1.43 5.93 16.52
CA PRO A 400 -2.40 6.41 15.55
C PRO A 400 -2.58 5.43 14.37
N PHE A 401 -1.65 4.49 14.17
CA PHE A 401 -1.64 3.52 13.07
C PHE A 401 -2.45 2.24 13.38
N SER A 402 -2.40 1.73 14.62
CA SER A 402 -2.85 0.38 14.98
C SER A 402 -4.36 0.13 14.91
N ALA A 403 -5.17 1.18 14.94
CA ALA A 403 -6.63 1.08 14.87
C ALA A 403 -7.15 0.83 13.44
N GLN A 404 -6.34 1.13 12.41
CA GLN A 404 -6.78 1.09 11.00
C GLN A 404 -6.12 -0.01 10.19
N TRP A 405 -5.07 -0.64 10.72
CA TRP A 405 -4.27 -1.63 10.03
C TRP A 405 -4.67 -3.03 10.48
N PHE A 406 -5.26 -3.77 9.56
CA PHE A 406 -5.63 -5.16 9.78
C PHE A 406 -5.86 -5.86 8.44
N ASN A 407 -5.49 -7.13 8.39
CA ASN A 407 -6.00 -8.02 7.37
C ASN A 407 -7.47 -8.40 7.68
N PRO A 408 -8.44 -8.17 6.76
CA PRO A 408 -9.83 -8.54 6.99
C PRO A 408 -9.98 -10.00 7.45
N GLY A 409 -10.75 -10.21 8.50
CA GLY A 409 -11.01 -11.53 9.08
C GLY A 409 -9.97 -12.02 10.09
N PHE A 410 -8.86 -11.31 10.28
CA PHE A 410 -7.83 -11.61 11.29
C PHE A 410 -7.93 -10.72 12.53
N ARG A 411 -8.76 -9.68 12.47
CA ARG A 411 -9.00 -8.77 13.59
C ARG A 411 -10.12 -9.29 14.49
N ARG A 412 -9.88 -9.30 15.79
CA ARG A 412 -10.89 -9.59 16.80
C ARG A 412 -12.09 -8.64 16.67
N PRO A 413 -13.35 -9.13 16.69
CA PRO A 413 -14.54 -8.28 16.49
C PRO A 413 -14.65 -7.09 17.44
N GLU A 414 -14.28 -7.25 18.71
CA GLU A 414 -14.32 -6.18 19.71
C GLU A 414 -13.26 -5.08 19.47
N ARG A 415 -12.15 -5.40 18.77
CA ARG A 415 -11.08 -4.44 18.46
C ARG A 415 -11.49 -3.36 17.46
N ARG A 416 -12.60 -3.55 16.72
CA ARG A 416 -13.02 -2.62 15.66
C ARG A 416 -13.17 -1.17 16.12
N THR A 417 -13.52 -0.95 17.38
CA THR A 417 -13.72 0.38 17.99
C THR A 417 -12.62 0.75 18.99
N ALA A 418 -11.70 -0.17 19.29
CA ALA A 418 -10.64 0.03 20.27
C ALA A 418 -9.41 0.72 19.64
N ARG A 419 -8.69 1.50 20.46
CA ARG A 419 -7.43 2.18 20.08
C ARG A 419 -6.19 1.55 20.73
N SER A 420 -6.37 0.51 21.55
CA SER A 420 -5.30 -0.28 22.14
C SER A 420 -5.25 -1.66 21.49
N LEU A 421 -4.07 -2.26 21.54
CA LEU A 421 -3.84 -3.67 21.26
C LEU A 421 -3.73 -4.41 22.59
N GLU A 422 -4.39 -5.55 22.69
CA GLU A 422 -4.28 -6.47 23.81
C GLU A 422 -3.71 -7.83 23.33
N PRO A 423 -3.10 -8.65 24.21
CA PRO A 423 -2.57 -9.97 23.82
C PRO A 423 -3.60 -10.87 23.13
N GLU A 424 -4.87 -10.77 23.51
CA GLU A 424 -5.97 -11.55 22.94
C GLU A 424 -6.20 -11.25 21.45
N ASP A 425 -5.77 -10.09 20.96
CA ASP A 425 -5.84 -9.76 19.54
C ASP A 425 -4.87 -10.62 18.72
N ASP A 426 -3.66 -10.86 19.23
CA ASP A 426 -2.68 -11.73 18.59
C ASP A 426 -3.11 -13.20 18.68
N TYR A 427 -3.71 -13.62 19.80
CA TYR A 427 -4.24 -14.98 19.96
C TYR A 427 -5.38 -15.26 18.98
N TYR A 428 -6.34 -14.32 18.88
CA TYR A 428 -7.41 -14.42 17.90
C TYR A 428 -6.87 -14.54 16.47
N ALA A 429 -5.91 -13.67 16.12
CA ALA A 429 -5.31 -13.67 14.79
C ALA A 429 -4.52 -14.98 14.51
N ALA A 430 -3.88 -15.56 15.53
CA ALA A 430 -3.22 -16.86 15.43
C ALA A 430 -4.22 -17.99 15.16
N GLY A 431 -5.37 -17.97 15.85
CA GLY A 431 -6.47 -18.89 15.58
C GLY A 431 -7.00 -18.76 14.15
N MET A 432 -7.19 -17.53 13.67
CA MET A 432 -7.62 -17.27 12.30
C MET A 432 -6.57 -17.69 11.24
N LEU A 433 -5.28 -17.57 11.55
CA LEU A 433 -4.19 -18.05 10.71
C LEU A 433 -4.17 -19.57 10.62
N LEU A 434 -4.33 -20.27 11.74
CA LEU A 434 -4.45 -21.73 11.74
C LEU A 434 -5.72 -22.22 11.01
N TYR A 435 -6.84 -21.52 11.17
CA TYR A 435 -8.05 -21.79 10.39
C TYR A 435 -7.81 -21.53 8.91
N ASN A 436 -7.11 -20.46 8.55
CA ASN A 436 -6.82 -20.11 7.17
C ASN A 436 -5.99 -21.17 6.43
N LEU A 437 -5.11 -21.87 7.14
CA LEU A 437 -4.33 -22.99 6.59
C LEU A 437 -5.22 -24.20 6.22
N ILE A 438 -6.39 -24.35 6.85
CA ILE A 438 -7.38 -25.38 6.52
C ILE A 438 -8.33 -24.87 5.43
N CYS A 439 -8.90 -23.68 5.67
CA CYS A 439 -9.92 -23.08 4.82
C CYS A 439 -9.79 -21.54 4.80
N PRO A 440 -9.41 -20.92 3.66
CA PRO A 440 -9.16 -19.49 3.58
C PRO A 440 -10.44 -18.64 3.41
N VAL A 441 -11.35 -18.70 4.39
CA VAL A 441 -12.69 -18.06 4.38
C VAL A 441 -12.81 -16.81 5.26
N GLN A 442 -11.73 -16.34 5.85
CA GLN A 442 -11.73 -15.32 6.93
C GLN A 442 -12.40 -14.00 6.50
N ASN A 443 -12.25 -13.61 5.24
CA ASN A 443 -12.90 -12.41 4.69
C ASN A 443 -14.43 -12.48 4.75
N LEU A 444 -15.02 -13.68 4.70
CA LEU A 444 -16.48 -13.86 4.79
C LEU A 444 -17.00 -13.50 6.18
N PHE A 445 -16.23 -13.75 7.23
CA PHE A 445 -16.63 -13.41 8.61
C PHE A 445 -16.70 -11.90 8.85
N GLU A 446 -15.97 -11.11 8.06
CA GLU A 446 -16.12 -9.65 8.06
C GLU A 446 -17.40 -9.19 7.38
N LEU A 447 -17.82 -9.89 6.32
CA LEU A 447 -18.99 -9.56 5.50
C LEU A 447 -20.31 -10.02 6.13
N ASP A 448 -20.34 -11.24 6.68
CA ASP A 448 -21.50 -11.80 7.37
C ASP A 448 -21.16 -12.09 8.84
N LYS A 449 -21.40 -11.09 9.69
CA LYS A 449 -21.14 -11.15 11.13
C LYS A 449 -22.08 -12.09 11.88
N SER A 450 -23.21 -12.47 11.26
CA SER A 450 -24.16 -13.40 11.85
C SER A 450 -23.75 -14.86 11.62
N HIS A 451 -22.80 -15.09 10.71
CA HIS A 451 -22.36 -16.41 10.35
C HIS A 451 -21.58 -17.06 11.50
N PRO A 452 -21.91 -18.32 11.88
CA PRO A 452 -21.13 -19.04 12.86
C PRO A 452 -19.68 -19.23 12.37
N LEU A 453 -18.72 -18.80 13.18
CA LEU A 453 -17.28 -18.83 12.86
C LEU A 453 -16.82 -20.23 12.41
N PHE A 454 -17.27 -21.27 13.13
CA PHE A 454 -16.80 -22.64 12.92
C PHE A 454 -17.59 -23.44 11.90
N ARG A 455 -18.65 -22.91 11.28
CA ARG A 455 -19.50 -23.70 10.36
C ARG A 455 -18.70 -24.36 9.22
N PHE A 456 -17.77 -23.65 8.60
CA PHE A 456 -16.94 -24.25 7.54
C PHE A 456 -16.01 -25.32 8.11
N LEU A 457 -15.40 -25.05 9.26
CA LEU A 457 -14.52 -26.03 9.93
C LEU A 457 -15.28 -27.30 10.36
N ASP A 458 -16.52 -27.16 10.84
CA ASP A 458 -17.39 -28.28 11.20
C ASP A 458 -17.63 -29.19 9.98
N HIS A 459 -17.80 -28.62 8.78
CA HIS A 459 -17.91 -29.40 7.54
C HIS A 459 -16.63 -30.20 7.22
N PHE A 460 -15.44 -29.62 7.44
CA PHE A 460 -14.19 -30.36 7.28
C PHE A 460 -14.05 -31.49 8.31
N ILE A 461 -14.56 -31.29 9.52
CA ILE A 461 -14.57 -32.34 10.57
C ILE A 461 -15.49 -33.49 10.17
N GLU A 462 -16.70 -33.19 9.68
CA GLU A 462 -17.61 -34.19 9.13
C GLU A 462 -16.98 -34.98 7.97
N ALA A 463 -16.13 -34.32 7.17
CA ALA A 463 -15.38 -34.93 6.07
C ALA A 463 -14.11 -35.69 6.51
N GLY A 464 -13.81 -35.79 7.81
CA GLY A 464 -12.70 -36.60 8.34
C GLY A 464 -11.53 -35.82 8.96
N LEU A 465 -11.62 -34.49 9.07
CA LEU A 465 -10.62 -33.70 9.79
C LEU A 465 -10.76 -33.96 11.31
N PRO A 466 -9.66 -34.15 12.07
CA PRO A 466 -9.77 -34.38 13.51
C PRO A 466 -10.43 -33.19 14.23
N PRO A 467 -11.42 -33.41 15.13
CA PRO A 467 -12.12 -32.35 15.86
C PRO A 467 -11.20 -31.52 16.76
N GLN A 468 -10.03 -32.06 17.10
CA GLN A 468 -8.97 -31.36 17.83
C GLN A 468 -8.49 -30.09 17.12
N THR A 469 -8.57 -30.03 15.78
CA THR A 469 -8.26 -28.82 15.00
C THR A 469 -9.17 -27.64 15.40
N ARG A 470 -10.48 -27.88 15.52
CA ARG A 470 -11.47 -26.91 16.00
C ARG A 470 -11.25 -26.55 17.45
N THR A 471 -10.99 -27.53 18.32
CA THR A 471 -10.70 -27.26 19.74
C THR A 471 -9.53 -26.30 19.90
N LEU A 472 -8.42 -26.52 19.16
CA LEU A 472 -7.25 -25.66 19.25
C LEU A 472 -7.55 -24.22 18.78
N ILE A 473 -8.24 -24.06 17.64
CA ILE A 473 -8.62 -22.74 17.13
C ILE A 473 -9.58 -22.04 18.10
N GLN A 474 -10.53 -22.77 18.68
CA GLN A 474 -11.49 -22.23 19.64
C GLN A 474 -10.81 -21.68 20.89
N LEU A 475 -9.84 -22.42 21.46
CA LEU A 475 -9.08 -21.95 22.63
C LEU A 475 -8.38 -20.61 22.35
N LEU A 476 -7.79 -20.45 21.16
CA LEU A 476 -7.13 -19.19 20.75
C LEU A 476 -8.12 -18.03 20.59
N VAL A 477 -9.25 -18.27 19.94
CA VAL A 477 -10.32 -17.26 19.75
C VAL A 477 -10.92 -16.82 21.08
N GLU A 478 -10.99 -17.71 22.07
CA GLU A 478 -11.44 -17.43 23.44
C GLU A 478 -10.35 -16.76 24.31
N GLY A 479 -9.15 -16.51 23.77
CA GLY A 479 -8.03 -15.90 24.50
C GLY A 479 -7.30 -16.87 25.45
N ARG A 480 -7.57 -18.17 25.37
CA ARG A 480 -7.00 -19.22 26.24
C ARG A 480 -5.69 -19.77 25.68
N PHE A 481 -4.68 -18.90 25.58
CA PHE A 481 -3.41 -19.21 24.90
C PHE A 481 -2.63 -20.37 25.55
N ASP A 482 -2.49 -20.37 26.87
CA ASP A 482 -1.74 -21.44 27.56
C ASP A 482 -2.43 -22.82 27.43
N ASP A 483 -3.77 -22.84 27.48
CA ASP A 483 -4.56 -24.05 27.25
C ASP A 483 -4.38 -24.55 25.82
N ALA A 484 -4.38 -23.66 24.83
CA ALA A 484 -4.13 -23.99 23.43
C ALA A 484 -2.74 -24.61 23.25
N ARG A 485 -1.71 -24.02 23.88
CA ARG A 485 -0.34 -24.54 23.82
C ARG A 485 -0.20 -25.92 24.47
N GLN A 486 -0.77 -26.12 25.66
CA GLN A 486 -0.77 -27.43 26.32
C GLN A 486 -1.53 -28.48 25.53
N PHE A 487 -2.68 -28.11 24.96
CA PHE A 487 -3.49 -28.98 24.12
C PHE A 487 -2.72 -29.43 22.87
N ALA A 488 -2.06 -28.49 22.16
CA ALA A 488 -1.27 -28.80 20.98
C ALA A 488 -0.07 -29.72 21.28
N LEU A 489 0.57 -29.55 22.44
CA LEU A 489 1.67 -30.42 22.88
C LEU A 489 1.21 -31.85 23.19
N ALA A 490 0.02 -31.99 23.80
CA ALA A 490 -0.53 -33.29 24.17
C ALA A 490 -1.17 -34.04 22.98
N TRP A 491 -1.64 -33.32 21.97
CA TRP A 491 -2.31 -33.92 20.82
C TRP A 491 -1.31 -34.64 19.91
N ASN A 492 -1.52 -35.94 19.69
CA ASN A 492 -0.81 -36.74 18.69
C ASN A 492 -1.70 -36.99 17.45
N PRO A 493 -1.48 -36.30 16.32
CA PRO A 493 -2.31 -36.48 15.12
C PRO A 493 -2.14 -37.81 14.38
N ALA A 494 -1.14 -38.61 14.76
CA ALA A 494 -0.87 -39.92 14.16
C ALA A 494 -1.40 -41.10 14.99
N ALA A 495 -1.99 -40.82 16.16
CA ALA A 495 -2.71 -41.78 16.98
C ALA A 495 -4.21 -41.73 16.67
#